data_AF-A0A7C5BS13-F1
#
_entry.id   AF-A0A7C5BS13-F1
#
_cell.length_a   1.000
_cell.length_b   1.000
_cell.length_c   1.000
_cell.angle_alpha   90.00
_cell.angle_beta   90.00
_cell.angle_gamma   90.00
#
_symmetry.space_group_name_H-M   'P 1'
#
loop_
_entity.id
_entity.type
_entity.pdbx_description
1 polymer ?
#
loop_
_entity_poly.entity_id
_entity_poly.type
_entity_poly.pdbx_seq_one_letter_code
_entity_poly.pdbx_strand_id
1 'polypeptide(L)'
;MRRRSDIAGAPPQADHGDLLLGRASKPIQRALFDASGGRYAAMRRKGFTLLEATCAMGLGLIVLAVGYSAYFSITRADDVESRREMLTIRAHNAMEHIKRDVRSATGVSASHTILTVATVDGPVVYRSSVRGVERIAGRRLSRFPDTSASFAQDGAGVEVSVNARANVHRRVIRVDLDCFVTPRN
;
A
#
# COMPACT_ATOMS: atom_id res chain seq x y z
N MET A 1 -19.43 105.96 -36.52
CA MET A 1 -18.58 107.13 -36.20
C MET A 1 -17.61 106.75 -35.10
N ARG A 2 -16.32 106.96 -35.35
CA ARG A 2 -15.16 107.11 -34.45
C ARG A 2 -15.25 106.73 -32.96
N ARG A 3 -14.27 105.89 -32.59
CA ARG A 3 -13.21 106.07 -31.56
C ARG A 3 -13.39 105.44 -30.17
N ARG A 4 -12.28 104.76 -29.81
CA ARG A 4 -11.66 104.60 -28.48
C ARG A 4 -12.43 103.64 -27.55
N SER A 5 -11.80 102.81 -26.75
CA SER A 5 -10.42 102.76 -26.27
C SER A 5 -10.20 101.40 -25.64
N ASP A 6 -8.98 100.91 -25.76
CA ASP A 6 -8.52 99.61 -25.26
C ASP A 6 -8.76 99.48 -23.75
N ILE A 7 -9.63 98.54 -23.39
CA ILE A 7 -9.70 97.92 -22.06
C ILE A 7 -9.46 96.44 -22.32
N ALA A 8 -8.19 96.04 -22.29
CA ALA A 8 -7.84 94.64 -22.25
C ALA A 8 -8.21 94.12 -20.85
N GLY A 9 -9.35 93.45 -20.79
CA GLY A 9 -9.83 92.75 -19.61
C GLY A 9 -8.93 91.57 -19.28
N ALA A 10 -8.60 91.46 -17.99
CA ALA A 10 -8.39 90.16 -17.38
C ALA A 10 -9.73 89.43 -17.30
N PRO A 11 -9.72 88.11 -17.53
CA PRO A 11 -10.62 87.23 -16.81
C PRO A 11 -9.83 86.18 -16.01
N PRO A 12 -10.50 85.56 -15.03
CA PRO A 12 -9.90 85.20 -13.76
C PRO A 12 -9.72 83.69 -13.62
N GLN A 13 -8.93 83.26 -12.65
CA GLN A 13 -9.18 81.98 -12.00
C GLN A 13 -8.72 82.00 -10.55
N ALA A 14 -9.68 81.66 -9.69
CA ALA A 14 -9.54 81.39 -8.28
C ALA A 14 -8.52 80.26 -8.06
N ASP A 15 -7.70 80.35 -7.01
CA ASP A 15 -8.11 79.76 -5.74
C ASP A 15 -7.18 80.12 -4.58
N HIS A 16 -7.80 80.12 -3.41
CA HIS A 16 -7.24 80.38 -2.11
C HIS A 16 -6.12 79.42 -1.69
N GLY A 17 -5.26 79.88 -0.77
CA GLY A 17 -4.64 78.97 0.20
C GLY A 17 -3.20 79.27 0.54
N ASP A 18 -2.99 80.31 1.35
CA ASP A 18 -1.99 80.38 2.41
C ASP A 18 -0.60 79.78 2.16
N LEU A 19 0.25 80.71 1.72
CA LEU A 19 1.70 80.76 1.86
C LEU A 19 2.15 80.70 3.34
N LEU A 20 1.94 79.60 4.05
CA LEU A 20 2.63 79.34 5.31
C LEU A 20 2.79 77.84 5.54
N LEU A 21 3.88 77.24 5.03
CA LEU A 21 4.57 76.10 5.65
C LEU A 21 5.87 75.77 4.88
N GLY A 22 6.75 76.76 4.82
CA GLY A 22 8.17 76.47 4.70
C GLY A 22 8.66 75.80 5.99
N ARG A 23 9.37 74.67 5.84
CA ARG A 23 10.03 73.86 6.89
C ARG A 23 9.15 72.92 7.72
N ALA A 24 8.67 71.82 7.14
CA ALA A 24 8.59 70.52 7.84
C ALA A 24 8.09 69.41 6.90
N SER A 25 8.92 68.83 6.03
CA SER A 25 8.51 67.59 5.33
C SER A 25 9.63 66.75 4.70
N LYS A 26 10.86 67.25 4.63
CA LYS A 26 11.95 66.51 3.97
C LYS A 26 12.49 65.26 4.70
N PRO A 27 12.39 65.07 6.03
CA PRO A 27 12.89 63.83 6.65
C PRO A 27 11.87 62.67 6.60
N ILE A 28 10.57 62.96 6.58
CA ILE A 28 9.53 61.91 6.67
C ILE A 28 9.27 61.27 5.29
N GLN A 29 9.32 62.04 4.20
CA GLN A 29 9.21 61.47 2.85
C GLN A 29 10.44 60.64 2.45
N ARG A 30 11.63 60.95 2.97
CA ARG A 30 12.83 60.09 2.81
C ARG A 30 12.69 58.78 3.60
N ALA A 31 12.19 58.85 4.84
CA ALA A 31 12.00 57.66 5.67
C ALA A 31 10.95 56.68 5.09
N LEU A 32 9.89 57.19 4.45
CA LEU A 32 8.88 56.35 3.79
C LEU A 32 9.37 55.74 2.47
N PHE A 33 10.24 56.42 1.73
CA PHE A 33 10.86 55.89 0.51
C PHE A 33 11.97 54.86 0.83
N ASP A 34 12.72 55.03 1.92
CA ASP A 34 13.68 54.04 2.41
C ASP A 34 12.99 52.81 3.03
N ALA A 35 11.87 53.00 3.75
CA ALA A 35 11.12 51.90 4.37
C ALA A 35 10.35 51.02 3.37
N SER A 36 9.90 51.59 2.24
CA SER A 36 9.22 50.85 1.17
C SER A 36 10.16 50.41 0.05
N GLY A 37 11.17 51.20 -0.32
CA GLY A 37 12.18 50.85 -1.31
C GLY A 37 13.15 49.76 -0.83
N GLY A 38 13.49 49.73 0.47
CA GLY A 38 14.38 48.73 1.04
C GLY A 38 13.79 47.32 1.17
N ARG A 39 12.46 47.21 1.31
CA ARG A 39 11.78 45.91 1.47
C ARG A 39 11.43 45.23 0.15
N TYR A 40 11.18 45.99 -0.93
CA TYR A 40 11.04 45.42 -2.27
C TYR A 40 12.39 45.25 -2.99
N ALA A 41 13.43 46.03 -2.65
CA ALA A 41 14.79 45.80 -3.16
C ALA A 41 15.46 44.57 -2.52
N ALA A 42 15.06 44.16 -1.31
CA ALA A 42 15.52 42.92 -0.67
C ALA A 42 14.86 41.64 -1.23
N MET A 43 13.93 41.76 -2.19
CA MET A 43 13.49 40.66 -3.05
C MET A 43 14.26 40.61 -4.39
N ARG A 44 15.42 41.28 -4.49
CA ARG A 44 16.38 41.01 -5.58
C ARG A 44 17.10 39.70 -5.30
N ARG A 45 16.62 38.62 -5.94
CA ARG A 45 17.35 37.39 -6.28
C ARG A 45 18.29 36.90 -5.17
N LYS A 46 17.77 36.17 -4.18
CA LYS A 46 18.59 35.14 -3.54
C LYS A 46 18.90 34.10 -4.63
N GLY A 47 20.00 34.30 -5.33
CA GLY A 47 20.53 33.27 -6.22
C GLY A 47 20.72 32.01 -5.40
N PHE A 48 20.21 30.89 -5.91
CA PHE A 48 20.41 29.59 -5.28
C PHE A 48 21.91 29.41 -5.08
N THR A 49 22.36 29.37 -3.83
CA THR A 49 23.79 29.22 -3.56
C THR A 49 24.20 27.80 -3.97
N LEU A 50 25.43 27.62 -4.45
CA LEU A 50 25.94 26.30 -4.82
C LEU A 50 25.86 25.30 -3.64
N LEU A 51 25.94 25.81 -2.41
CA LEU A 51 25.74 25.05 -1.17
C LEU A 51 24.28 24.59 -1.01
N GLU A 52 23.29 25.46 -1.20
CA GLU A 52 21.87 25.07 -1.14
C GLU A 52 21.52 24.04 -2.22
N ALA A 53 22.09 24.16 -3.43
CA ALA A 53 21.89 23.20 -4.51
C ALA A 53 22.44 21.81 -4.16
N THR A 54 23.65 21.75 -3.59
CA THR A 54 24.29 20.49 -3.18
C THR A 54 23.58 19.86 -1.99
N CYS A 55 23.15 20.65 -1.01
CA CYS A 55 22.31 20.16 0.09
C CYS A 55 20.97 19.61 -0.40
N ALA A 56 20.29 20.30 -1.33
CA ALA A 56 19.03 19.82 -1.90
C ALA A 56 19.19 18.52 -2.68
N MET A 57 20.26 18.38 -3.47
CA MET A 57 20.58 17.14 -4.17
C MET A 57 20.89 16.00 -3.19
N GLY A 58 21.67 16.27 -2.14
CA GLY A 58 21.97 15.29 -1.09
C GLY A 58 20.71 14.79 -0.36
N LEU A 59 19.83 15.71 0.03
CA LEU A 59 18.54 15.36 0.64
C LEU A 59 17.65 14.58 -0.34
N GLY A 60 17.63 14.96 -1.62
CA GLY A 60 16.89 14.23 -2.65
C GLY A 60 17.35 12.79 -2.80
N LEU A 61 18.66 12.55 -2.80
CA LEU A 61 19.23 11.20 -2.85
C LEU A 61 18.89 10.37 -1.61
N ILE A 62 18.90 10.97 -0.42
CA ILE A 62 18.51 10.29 0.82
C ILE A 62 17.03 9.92 0.77
N VAL A 63 16.15 10.84 0.36
CA VAL A 63 14.72 10.57 0.24
C VAL A 63 14.45 9.46 -0.78
N LEU A 64 15.14 9.47 -1.93
CA LEU A 64 15.03 8.39 -2.92
C LEU A 64 15.49 7.04 -2.36
N ALA A 65 16.62 7.02 -1.65
CA ALA A 65 17.14 5.79 -1.05
C ALA A 65 16.18 5.20 0.00
N VAL A 66 15.66 6.06 0.90
CA VAL A 66 14.67 5.66 1.91
C VAL A 66 13.37 5.22 1.26
N GLY A 67 12.86 5.98 0.29
CA GLY A 67 11.63 5.67 -0.45
C GLY A 67 11.73 4.35 -1.20
N TYR A 68 12.85 4.08 -1.86
CA TYR A 68 13.09 2.82 -2.56
C TYR A 68 13.17 1.64 -1.58
N SER A 69 13.87 1.79 -0.45
CA SER A 69 13.94 0.76 0.59
C SER A 69 12.57 0.46 1.22
N ALA A 70 11.77 1.50 1.49
CA ALA A 70 10.42 1.36 2.03
C ALA A 70 9.49 0.67 1.03
N TYR A 71 9.48 1.11 -0.23
CA TYR A 71 8.71 0.48 -1.30
C TYR A 71 9.03 -1.01 -1.42
N PHE A 72 10.32 -1.36 -1.48
CA PHE A 72 10.75 -2.75 -1.60
C PHE A 72 10.42 -3.60 -0.37
N SER A 73 10.40 -2.99 0.83
CA SER A 73 9.97 -3.69 2.05
C SER A 73 8.47 -3.98 2.02
N ILE A 74 7.65 -3.03 1.54
CA ILE A 74 6.20 -3.19 1.47
C ILE A 74 5.82 -4.24 0.42
N THR A 75 6.37 -4.15 -0.80
CA THR A 75 6.07 -5.13 -1.86
C THR A 75 6.43 -6.56 -1.45
N ARG A 76 7.55 -6.74 -0.75
CA ARG A 76 7.92 -8.05 -0.19
C ARG A 76 6.96 -8.55 0.89
N ALA A 77 6.38 -7.64 1.68
CA ALA A 77 5.40 -8.01 2.69
C ALA A 77 4.09 -8.45 2.04
N ASP A 78 3.63 -7.72 1.02
CA ASP A 78 2.43 -8.04 0.25
C ASP A 78 2.55 -9.39 -0.47
N ASP A 79 3.70 -9.68 -1.09
CA ASP A 79 3.97 -10.97 -1.74
C ASP A 79 3.92 -12.15 -0.75
N VAL A 80 4.42 -11.94 0.47
CA VAL A 80 4.39 -12.94 1.54
C VAL A 80 2.95 -13.17 2.01
N GLU A 81 2.18 -12.11 2.23
CA GLU A 81 0.80 -12.23 2.70
C GLU A 81 -0.10 -12.87 1.63
N SER A 82 0.00 -12.42 0.38
CA SER A 82 -0.74 -13.03 -0.74
C SER A 82 -0.42 -14.52 -0.89
N ARG A 83 0.86 -14.90 -0.76
CA ARG A 83 1.23 -16.33 -0.80
C ARG A 83 0.64 -17.10 0.38
N ARG A 84 0.62 -16.51 1.57
CA ARG A 84 0.05 -17.12 2.78
C ARG A 84 -1.45 -17.33 2.65
N GLU A 85 -2.19 -16.35 2.15
CA GLU A 85 -3.62 -16.47 1.89
C GLU A 85 -3.90 -17.60 0.90
N MET A 86 -3.15 -17.64 -0.21
CA MET A 86 -3.29 -18.70 -1.20
C MET A 86 -3.01 -20.10 -0.63
N LEU A 87 -1.97 -20.26 0.20
CA LEU A 87 -1.68 -21.53 0.87
C LEU A 87 -2.81 -21.94 1.83
N THR A 88 -3.35 -20.97 2.56
CA THR A 88 -4.48 -21.18 3.48
C THR A 88 -5.71 -21.69 2.74
N ILE A 89 -6.07 -21.06 1.63
CA ILE A 89 -7.19 -21.48 0.79
C ILE A 89 -6.98 -22.91 0.27
N ARG A 90 -5.77 -23.25 -0.20
CA ARG A 90 -5.47 -24.59 -0.71
C ARG A 90 -5.54 -25.67 0.37
N ALA A 91 -4.93 -25.41 1.54
CA ALA A 91 -4.98 -26.33 2.67
C ALA A 91 -6.43 -26.54 3.13
N HIS A 92 -7.20 -25.46 3.22
CA HIS A 92 -8.60 -25.51 3.61
C HIS A 92 -9.45 -26.29 2.60
N ASN A 93 -9.27 -26.05 1.30
CA ASN A 93 -9.96 -26.79 0.25
C ASN A 93 -9.66 -28.31 0.32
N ALA A 94 -8.39 -28.68 0.49
CA ALA A 94 -8.02 -30.09 0.67
C ALA A 94 -8.70 -30.69 1.90
N MET A 95 -8.65 -29.98 3.03
CA MET A 95 -9.26 -30.40 4.29
C MET A 95 -10.78 -30.57 4.18
N GLU A 96 -11.48 -29.61 3.58
CA GLU A 96 -12.93 -29.66 3.43
C GLU A 96 -13.37 -30.80 2.49
N HIS A 97 -12.59 -31.09 1.45
CA HIS A 97 -12.83 -32.28 0.62
C HIS A 97 -12.69 -33.57 1.44
N ILE A 98 -11.60 -33.70 2.22
CA ILE A 98 -11.38 -34.88 3.07
C ILE A 98 -12.51 -35.04 4.08
N LYS A 99 -12.88 -33.96 4.79
CA LYS A 99 -13.98 -33.95 5.76
C LYS A 99 -15.29 -34.41 5.12
N ARG A 100 -15.62 -33.87 3.95
CA ARG A 100 -16.86 -34.21 3.25
C ARG A 100 -16.92 -35.69 2.92
N ASP A 101 -15.85 -36.21 2.33
CA ASP A 101 -15.78 -37.61 1.92
C ASP A 101 -15.84 -38.55 3.13
N VAL A 102 -15.06 -38.28 4.18
CA VAL A 102 -15.06 -39.06 5.43
C VAL A 102 -16.43 -39.04 6.09
N ARG A 103 -17.09 -37.87 6.18
CA ARG A 103 -18.44 -37.78 6.76
C ARG A 103 -19.48 -38.58 5.97
N SER A 104 -19.33 -38.68 4.65
CA SER A 104 -20.20 -39.50 3.80
C SER A 104 -19.82 -40.98 3.74
N ALA A 105 -18.74 -41.38 4.42
CA ALA A 105 -18.19 -42.71 4.31
C ALA A 105 -18.99 -43.74 5.10
N THR A 106 -19.08 -44.94 4.55
CA THR A 106 -19.54 -46.14 5.27
C THR A 106 -18.41 -46.76 6.10
N GLY A 107 -17.17 -46.42 5.77
CA GLY A 107 -15.99 -46.85 6.50
C GLY A 107 -14.75 -46.06 6.07
N VAL A 108 -13.79 -45.96 6.97
CA VAL A 108 -12.52 -45.27 6.73
C VAL A 108 -11.36 -46.11 7.22
N SER A 109 -10.26 -46.07 6.49
CA SER A 109 -9.00 -46.66 6.87
C SER A 109 -7.88 -45.67 6.57
N ALA A 110 -7.08 -45.35 7.58
CA ALA A 110 -5.99 -44.42 7.45
C ALA A 110 -4.64 -45.07 7.78
N SER A 111 -3.67 -44.80 6.92
CA SER A 111 -2.25 -45.01 7.13
C SER A 111 -1.58 -43.65 7.01
N HIS A 112 -0.43 -43.46 7.67
CA HIS A 112 0.24 -42.17 7.84
C HIS A 112 0.20 -41.24 6.62
N THR A 113 0.37 -41.75 5.40
CA THR A 113 0.35 -40.98 4.14
C THR A 113 -0.82 -41.31 3.20
N ILE A 114 -1.66 -42.29 3.52
CA ILE A 114 -2.75 -42.76 2.66
C ILE A 114 -4.04 -42.86 3.48
N LEU A 115 -5.09 -42.20 3.01
CA LEU A 115 -6.44 -42.35 3.56
C LEU A 115 -7.34 -43.00 2.51
N THR A 116 -7.94 -44.13 2.86
CA THR A 116 -8.95 -44.81 2.06
C THR A 116 -10.31 -44.61 2.68
N VAL A 117 -11.23 -44.06 1.91
CA VAL A 117 -12.60 -43.76 2.30
C VAL A 117 -13.53 -44.66 1.49
N ALA A 118 -14.24 -45.57 2.15
CA ALA A 118 -15.28 -46.37 1.51
C ALA A 118 -16.56 -45.54 1.41
N THR A 119 -17.01 -45.27 0.18
CA THR A 119 -18.27 -44.57 -0.07
C THR A 119 -19.23 -45.47 -0.87
N VAL A 120 -20.50 -45.09 -0.93
CA VAL A 120 -21.53 -45.82 -1.68
C VAL A 120 -21.21 -45.88 -3.18
N ASP A 121 -20.62 -44.81 -3.73
CA ASP A 121 -20.27 -44.69 -5.15
C ASP A 121 -18.94 -45.39 -5.51
N GLY A 122 -18.23 -45.92 -4.51
CA GLY A 122 -16.93 -46.56 -4.65
C GLY A 122 -15.85 -45.99 -3.72
N PRO A 123 -14.66 -46.58 -3.70
CA PRO A 123 -13.58 -46.12 -2.83
C PRO A 123 -13.01 -44.79 -3.32
N VAL A 124 -12.78 -43.88 -2.38
CA VAL A 124 -11.99 -42.66 -2.57
C VAL A 124 -10.67 -42.81 -1.83
N VAL A 125 -9.56 -42.60 -2.52
CA VAL A 125 -8.21 -42.73 -1.96
C VAL A 125 -7.52 -41.38 -1.99
N TYR A 126 -7.05 -40.95 -0.83
CA TYR A 126 -6.15 -39.81 -0.67
C TYR A 126 -4.72 -40.32 -0.51
N ARG A 127 -3.80 -39.75 -1.29
CA ARG A 127 -2.36 -40.03 -1.20
C ARG A 127 -1.60 -38.73 -0.97
N SER A 128 -0.89 -38.67 0.14
CA SER A 128 0.04 -37.60 0.44
C SER A 128 1.39 -37.89 -0.20
N SER A 129 1.95 -36.91 -0.90
CA SER A 129 3.26 -37.01 -1.55
C SER A 129 4.00 -35.68 -1.45
N VAL A 130 5.28 -35.69 -1.81
CA VAL A 130 6.10 -34.46 -1.92
C VAL A 130 5.51 -33.46 -2.91
N ARG A 131 4.74 -33.93 -3.90
CA ARG A 131 4.14 -33.08 -4.95
C ARG A 131 2.79 -32.48 -4.57
N GLY A 132 2.18 -32.95 -3.49
CA GLY A 132 0.79 -32.64 -3.21
C GLY A 132 0.04 -33.79 -2.58
N VAL A 133 -1.18 -33.49 -2.15
CA VAL A 133 -2.22 -34.48 -1.86
C VAL A 133 -2.99 -34.79 -3.14
N GLU A 134 -3.10 -36.06 -3.47
CA GLU A 134 -3.89 -36.56 -4.60
C GLU A 134 -5.14 -37.25 -4.08
N ARG A 135 -6.31 -36.89 -4.63
CA ARG A 135 -7.60 -37.56 -4.38
C ARG A 135 -7.98 -38.35 -5.63
N ILE A 136 -8.17 -39.65 -5.46
CA ILE A 136 -8.55 -40.60 -6.52
C ILE A 136 -9.94 -41.12 -6.18
N ALA A 137 -10.95 -40.75 -6.98
CA ALA A 137 -12.32 -41.22 -6.83
C ALA A 137 -12.77 -41.87 -8.14
N GLY A 138 -12.73 -43.21 -8.21
CA GLY A 138 -12.92 -43.95 -9.45
C GLY A 138 -11.90 -43.51 -10.51
N ARG A 139 -12.39 -42.92 -11.62
CA ARG A 139 -11.53 -42.38 -12.70
C ARG A 139 -11.15 -40.90 -12.52
N ARG A 140 -11.71 -40.20 -11.54
CA ARG A 140 -11.44 -38.77 -11.33
C ARG A 140 -10.22 -38.60 -10.41
N LEU A 141 -9.25 -37.82 -10.89
CA LEU A 141 -8.08 -37.40 -10.13
C LEU A 141 -8.18 -35.90 -9.81
N SER A 142 -8.12 -35.55 -8.53
CA SER A 142 -7.99 -34.16 -8.07
C SER A 142 -6.67 -34.01 -7.34
N ARG A 143 -5.97 -32.89 -7.56
CA ARG A 143 -4.66 -32.61 -6.96
C ARG A 143 -4.70 -31.32 -6.17
N PHE A 144 -4.10 -31.35 -4.98
CA PHE A 144 -3.88 -30.20 -4.12
C PHE A 144 -2.37 -29.94 -4.05
N PRO A 145 -1.81 -29.13 -4.96
CA PRO A 145 -0.38 -28.90 -5.03
C PRO A 145 0.11 -28.07 -3.84
N ASP A 146 1.40 -28.20 -3.52
CA ASP A 146 2.06 -27.51 -2.40
C ASP A 146 1.43 -27.80 -1.03
N THR A 147 0.69 -28.92 -0.93
CA THR A 147 0.12 -29.43 0.32
C THR A 147 0.59 -30.85 0.60
N SER A 148 0.75 -31.19 1.86
CA SER A 148 1.00 -32.54 2.35
C SER A 148 -0.05 -32.85 3.41
N ALA A 149 -0.45 -34.10 3.52
CA ALA A 149 -1.34 -34.54 4.58
C ALA A 149 -0.73 -35.72 5.35
N SER A 150 -1.05 -35.80 6.63
CA SER A 150 -0.88 -37.01 7.41
C SER A 150 -2.21 -37.46 7.99
N PHE A 151 -2.39 -38.77 8.05
CA PHE A 151 -3.62 -39.39 8.51
C PHE A 151 -3.30 -40.38 9.62
N ALA A 152 -4.00 -40.28 10.74
CA ALA A 152 -3.93 -41.27 11.82
C ALA A 152 -5.33 -41.81 12.09
N GLN A 153 -5.45 -43.13 12.10
CA GLN A 153 -6.70 -43.78 12.46
C GLN A 153 -6.78 -43.83 14.00
N ASP A 154 -7.83 -43.23 14.56
CA ASP A 154 -8.09 -43.26 16.00
C ASP A 154 -9.54 -43.69 16.26
N GLY A 155 -9.68 -44.88 16.84
CA GLY A 155 -10.96 -45.53 17.08
C GLY A 155 -11.84 -45.60 15.83
N ALA A 156 -13.01 -44.96 15.90
CA ALA A 156 -13.99 -44.90 14.83
C ALA A 156 -13.77 -43.73 13.85
N GLY A 157 -12.79 -42.85 14.09
CA GLY A 157 -12.52 -41.66 13.29
C GLY A 157 -11.12 -41.62 12.70
N VAL A 158 -10.80 -40.48 12.11
CA VAL A 158 -9.50 -40.19 11.50
C VAL A 158 -9.07 -38.80 11.93
N GLU A 159 -7.87 -38.71 12.47
CA GLU A 159 -7.15 -37.47 12.63
C GLU A 159 -6.46 -37.12 11.29
N VAL A 160 -6.72 -35.91 10.81
CA VAL A 160 -6.24 -35.40 9.53
C VAL A 160 -5.47 -34.13 9.80
N SER A 161 -4.20 -34.14 9.43
CA SER A 161 -3.33 -32.96 9.42
C SER A 161 -3.00 -32.60 7.99
N VAL A 162 -3.25 -31.36 7.58
CA VAL A 162 -2.89 -30.82 6.27
C VAL A 162 -1.91 -29.68 6.47
N ASN A 163 -0.73 -29.82 5.86
CA ASN A 163 0.32 -28.83 5.86
C ASN A 163 0.50 -28.26 4.45
N ALA A 164 0.47 -26.94 4.32
CA ALA A 164 0.85 -26.24 3.10
C ALA A 164 2.11 -25.41 3.34
N ARG A 165 3.07 -25.49 2.42
CA ARG A 165 4.37 -24.81 2.56
C ARG A 165 4.79 -24.13 1.27
N ALA A 166 5.34 -22.93 1.39
CA ALA A 166 6.06 -22.26 0.30
C ALA A 166 7.32 -21.55 0.82
N ASN A 167 8.25 -21.28 -0.09
CA ASN A 167 9.42 -20.45 0.17
C ASN A 167 9.30 -19.15 -0.63
N VAL A 168 9.26 -18.01 0.05
CA VAL A 168 9.12 -16.67 -0.54
C VAL A 168 10.24 -15.80 0.01
N HIS A 169 11.08 -15.24 -0.87
CA HIS A 169 12.21 -14.39 -0.47
C HIS A 169 13.08 -14.95 0.67
N ARG A 170 13.39 -16.26 0.64
CA ARG A 170 14.15 -16.99 1.67
C ARG A 170 13.43 -17.16 3.02
N ARG A 171 12.14 -16.83 3.09
CA ARG A 171 11.27 -17.11 4.24
C ARG A 171 10.39 -18.32 3.92
N VAL A 172 10.32 -19.25 4.86
CA VAL A 172 9.39 -20.38 4.78
C VAL A 172 8.06 -19.93 5.36
N ILE A 173 7.01 -19.96 4.53
CA ILE A 173 5.63 -19.78 4.95
C ILE A 173 5.02 -21.16 5.12
N ARG A 174 4.38 -21.40 6.26
CA ARG A 174 3.76 -22.67 6.61
C ARG A 174 2.36 -22.41 7.14
N VAL A 175 1.41 -23.22 6.68
CA VAL A 175 0.04 -23.27 7.19
C VAL A 175 -0.22 -24.72 7.58
N ASP A 176 -0.59 -24.94 8.84
CA ASP A 176 -0.99 -26.23 9.37
C ASP A 176 -2.48 -26.17 9.72
N LEU A 177 -3.23 -27.16 9.27
CA LEU A 177 -4.62 -27.36 9.61
C LEU A 177 -4.79 -28.78 10.13
N ASP A 178 -5.32 -28.91 11.34
CA ASP A 178 -5.58 -30.20 11.96
C ASP A 178 -7.08 -30.34 12.25
N CYS A 179 -7.61 -31.54 12.05
CA CYS A 179 -8.96 -31.85 12.50
C CYS A 179 -9.15 -33.35 12.73
N PHE A 180 -10.09 -33.68 13.61
CA PHE A 180 -10.60 -35.03 13.77
C PHE A 180 -11.95 -35.15 13.05
N VAL A 181 -12.12 -36.22 12.27
CA VAL A 181 -13.35 -36.45 11.50
C VAL A 181 -13.82 -37.88 11.68
N THR A 182 -15.10 -38.04 11.96
CA THR A 182 -15.77 -39.34 12.05
C THR A 182 -16.71 -39.56 10.86
N PRO A 183 -16.81 -40.81 10.35
CA PRO A 183 -17.90 -41.21 9.47
C PRO A 183 -19.23 -41.11 10.21
N ARG A 184 -20.33 -40.91 9.46
CA ARG A 184 -21.62 -40.53 10.05
C ARG A 184 -22.37 -41.67 10.75
N ASN A 185 -21.93 -42.93 10.62
CA ASN A 185 -22.52 -44.16 11.16
C ASN A 185 -23.92 -44.01 11.78
#